data_AF-R7UGZ9-F1
#
_entry.id   AF-R7UGZ9-F1
#
_cell.length_a   1.000
_cell.length_b   1.000
_cell.length_c   1.000
_cell.angle_alpha   90.00
_cell.angle_beta   90.00
_cell.angle_gamma   90.00
#
_symmetry.space_group_name_H-M   'P 1'
#
loop_
_entity.id
_entity.type
_entity.pdbx_description
1 polymer ?
#
loop_
_entity_poly.entity_id
_entity_poly.type
_entity_poly.pdbx_seq_one_letter_code
_entity_poly.pdbx_strand_id
1 'polypeptide(L)'
;MSAFTLENPVFRDFAYHGTIVLLKMGAMSFLTAIKRFSTGAFASKEDYIGKKPKEIVSSESVERVRRNHLNDLENIPLFLLVGLFYVATSPEPSQALLHFRIFTFSRIMHTLSYQIPIRQPARALAFFAGVGVTVSMAVHVLRTLH
;
A
#
# COMPACT_ATOMS: atom_id res chain seq x y z
N MET A 1 1.13 30.35 -7.17
CA MET A 1 0.67 29.18 -7.95
C MET A 1 0.02 28.21 -6.98
N SER A 2 -1.13 27.63 -7.32
CA SER A 2 -1.80 26.64 -6.45
C SER A 2 -0.89 25.40 -6.33
N ALA A 3 -0.70 24.89 -5.11
CA ALA A 3 0.20 23.76 -4.86
C ALA A 3 -0.33 22.44 -5.49
N PHE A 4 -1.65 22.35 -5.68
CA PHE A 4 -2.36 21.17 -6.19
C PHE A 4 -2.71 21.32 -7.68
N THR A 5 -1.71 21.62 -8.50
CA THR A 5 -1.87 21.68 -9.97
C THR A 5 -0.90 20.72 -10.63
N LEU A 6 -1.27 20.19 -11.80
CA LEU A 6 -0.40 19.31 -12.58
C LEU A 6 0.82 20.03 -13.15
N GLU A 7 0.84 21.36 -13.10
CA GLU A 7 1.99 22.20 -13.42
C GLU A 7 3.10 22.06 -12.35
N ASN A 8 2.73 21.77 -11.10
CA ASN A 8 3.68 21.46 -10.06
C ASN A 8 4.25 20.05 -10.28
N PRO A 9 5.56 19.90 -10.58
CA PRO A 9 6.16 18.59 -10.84
C PRO A 9 6.02 17.66 -9.63
N VAL A 10 6.08 18.19 -8.41
CA VAL A 10 5.92 17.41 -7.16
C VAL A 10 4.52 16.82 -7.05
N PHE A 11 3.48 17.61 -7.32
CA PHE A 11 2.10 17.13 -7.28
C PHE A 11 1.82 16.12 -8.40
N ARG A 12 2.35 16.35 -9.60
CA ARG A 12 2.24 15.41 -10.72
C ARG A 12 2.86 14.06 -10.38
N ASP A 13 4.06 14.05 -9.81
CA ASP A 13 4.74 12.82 -9.42
C ASP A 13 4.04 12.12 -8.25
N PHE A 14 3.55 12.89 -7.28
CA PHE A 14 2.73 12.38 -6.18
C PHE A 14 1.46 11.71 -6.70
N ALA A 15 0.71 12.37 -7.60
CA ALA A 15 -0.52 11.85 -8.17
C ALA A 15 -0.26 10.57 -8.97
N TYR A 16 0.82 10.51 -9.76
CA TYR A 16 1.19 9.33 -10.52
C TYR A 16 1.50 8.13 -9.61
N HIS A 17 2.42 8.29 -8.66
CA HIS A 17 2.81 7.20 -7.75
C HIS A 17 1.68 6.83 -6.79
N GLY A 18 0.95 7.81 -6.26
CA GLY A 18 -0.23 7.62 -5.41
C GLY A 18 -1.33 6.82 -6.12
N THR A 19 -1.59 7.09 -7.39
CA THR A 19 -2.55 6.31 -8.18
C THR A 19 -2.06 4.86 -8.36
N ILE A 20 -0.78 4.64 -8.60
CA ILE A 20 -0.20 3.28 -8.73
C ILE A 20 -0.41 2.47 -7.45
N VAL A 21 -0.08 3.02 -6.27
CA VAL A 21 -0.27 2.29 -5.01
C VAL A 21 -1.75 2.07 -4.69
N LEU A 22 -2.64 3.01 -5.02
CA LEU A 22 -4.09 2.84 -4.89
C LEU A 22 -4.64 1.73 -5.80
N LEU A 23 -4.26 1.72 -7.08
CA LEU A 23 -4.64 0.68 -8.02
C LEU A 23 -4.19 -0.70 -7.54
N LYS A 24 -2.96 -0.77 -7.03
CA LYS A 24 -2.42 -2.00 -6.46
C LYS A 24 -3.18 -2.44 -5.19
N MET A 25 -3.60 -1.50 -4.33
CA MET A 25 -4.46 -1.82 -3.18
C MET A 25 -5.83 -2.37 -3.62
N GLY A 26 -6.43 -1.77 -4.65
CA GLY A 26 -7.64 -2.30 -5.28
C GLY A 26 -7.46 -3.71 -5.82
N ALA A 27 -6.35 -3.96 -6.54
CA ALA A 27 -6.01 -5.28 -7.06
C ALA A 27 -5.90 -6.35 -5.96
N MET A 28 -5.36 -6.00 -4.78
CA MET A 28 -5.29 -6.91 -3.62
C MET A 28 -6.68 -7.31 -3.09
N SER A 29 -7.66 -6.41 -3.16
CA SER A 29 -9.07 -6.72 -2.83
C SER A 29 -9.64 -7.77 -3.79
N PHE A 30 -9.45 -7.59 -5.10
CA PHE A 30 -9.90 -8.55 -6.12
C PHE A 30 -9.21 -9.91 -5.97
N LEU A 31 -7.90 -9.94 -5.71
CA LEU A 31 -7.17 -11.20 -5.47
C LEU A 31 -7.69 -11.96 -4.25
N THR A 32 -8.12 -11.24 -3.21
CA THR A 32 -8.75 -11.86 -2.04
C THR A 32 -10.06 -12.54 -2.43
N ALA A 33 -10.92 -11.85 -3.19
CA ALA A 33 -12.17 -12.42 -3.67
C ALA A 33 -11.94 -13.67 -4.55
N ILE A 34 -11.03 -13.60 -5.53
CA ILE A 34 -10.70 -14.73 -6.41
C ILE A 34 -10.22 -15.95 -5.59
N LYS A 35 -9.33 -15.74 -4.61
CA LYS A 35 -8.86 -16.84 -3.75
C LYS A 35 -9.96 -17.41 -2.86
N ARG A 36 -10.90 -16.60 -2.37
CA ARG A 36 -12.07 -17.08 -1.62
C ARG A 36 -12.95 -17.97 -2.47
N PHE A 37 -13.29 -17.55 -3.69
CA PHE A 37 -14.07 -18.36 -4.64
C PHE A 37 -13.34 -19.65 -5.05
N SER A 38 -12.03 -19.57 -5.32
CA SER A 38 -11.21 -20.72 -5.72
C SER A 38 -11.03 -21.75 -4.60
N THR A 39 -10.86 -21.31 -3.34
CA THR A 39 -10.67 -22.20 -2.19
C THR A 39 -11.97 -22.63 -1.52
N GLY A 40 -13.11 -21.98 -1.84
CA GLY A 40 -14.38 -22.21 -1.17
C GLY A 40 -14.38 -21.80 0.30
N ALA A 41 -13.38 -21.02 0.73
CA ALA A 41 -13.24 -20.52 2.09
C ALA A 41 -13.88 -19.11 2.17
N PHE A 42 -15.20 -19.10 2.36
CA PHE A 42 -15.95 -17.86 2.54
C PHE A 42 -15.96 -17.44 4.01
N ALA A 43 -16.01 -16.13 4.27
CA ALA A 43 -16.06 -15.60 5.63
C ALA A 43 -17.48 -15.69 6.23
N SER A 44 -18.49 -15.51 5.39
CA SER A 44 -19.89 -15.52 5.80
C SER A 44 -20.54 -16.85 5.45
N LYS A 45 -21.40 -17.34 6.35
CA LYS A 45 -22.19 -18.57 6.13
C LYS A 45 -23.16 -18.43 4.95
N GLU A 46 -23.60 -17.20 4.66
CA GLU A 46 -24.53 -16.87 3.56
C GLU A 46 -23.91 -17.04 2.17
N ASP A 47 -22.59 -16.91 2.04
CA ASP A 47 -21.88 -17.07 0.78
C ASP A 47 -21.76 -18.55 0.35
N TYR A 48 -22.09 -19.48 1.25
CA TYR A 48 -22.14 -20.91 0.95
C TYR A 48 -23.48 -21.27 0.30
N ILE A 49 -23.69 -20.85 -0.94
CA ILE A 49 -24.86 -21.25 -1.73
C ILE A 49 -24.75 -22.75 -2.04
N GLY A 50 -25.44 -23.58 -1.26
CA GLY A 50 -25.66 -25.01 -1.52
C GLY A 50 -24.44 -25.94 -1.32
N LYS A 51 -23.29 -25.44 -0.86
CA LYS A 51 -22.12 -26.28 -0.52
C LYS A 51 -21.95 -26.39 0.99
N LYS A 52 -21.76 -27.61 1.52
CA LYS A 52 -21.44 -27.83 2.93
C LYS A 52 -20.22 -26.95 3.29
N PRO A 53 -20.26 -26.21 4.42
CA PRO A 53 -19.10 -25.47 4.86
C PRO A 53 -17.98 -26.50 5.09
N LYS A 54 -16.99 -26.55 4.20
CA LYS A 54 -15.68 -27.06 4.57
C LYS A 54 -15.28 -26.21 5.78
N GLU A 55 -14.86 -26.86 6.85
CA GLU A 55 -14.51 -26.22 8.12
C GLU A 55 -13.85 -24.87 7.87
N ILE A 56 -14.14 -23.92 8.76
CA ILE A 56 -13.62 -22.54 8.80
C ILE A 56 -12.09 -22.55 9.06
N VAL A 57 -11.36 -23.51 8.49
CA VAL A 57 -9.93 -23.48 8.27
C VAL A 57 -9.73 -22.47 7.14
N SER A 58 -9.73 -21.20 7.54
CA SER A 58 -9.26 -20.07 6.76
C SER A 58 -8.07 -20.53 5.92
N SER A 59 -8.23 -20.66 4.61
CA SER A 59 -7.14 -21.17 3.79
C SER A 59 -5.95 -20.23 4.00
N GLU A 60 -4.79 -20.79 4.32
CA GLU A 60 -3.62 -19.99 4.68
C GLU A 60 -3.28 -18.99 3.56
N SER A 61 -3.59 -19.35 2.32
CA SER A 61 -3.45 -18.49 1.14
C SER A 61 -4.39 -17.27 1.14
N VAL A 62 -5.62 -17.38 1.66
CA VAL A 62 -6.57 -16.26 1.80
C VAL A 62 -6.15 -15.34 2.95
N GLU A 63 -5.80 -15.89 4.11
CA GLU A 63 -5.33 -15.07 5.24
C GLU A 63 -4.02 -14.35 4.92
N ARG A 64 -3.14 -14.98 4.13
CA ARG A 64 -1.92 -14.32 3.66
C ARG A 64 -2.24 -13.07 2.83
N VAL A 65 -3.16 -13.17 1.86
CA VAL A 65 -3.57 -12.00 1.06
C VAL A 65 -4.29 -10.96 1.91
N ARG A 66 -5.13 -11.39 2.85
CA ARG A 66 -5.83 -10.48 3.77
C ARG A 66 -4.87 -9.67 4.63
N ARG A 67 -3.86 -10.31 5.23
CA ARG A 67 -2.83 -9.62 6.02
C ARG A 67 -2.01 -8.62 5.20
N ASN A 68 -1.70 -8.98 3.95
CA ASN A 68 -1.00 -8.06 3.05
C ASN A 68 -1.88 -6.85 2.69
N HIS A 69 -3.17 -7.07 2.42
CA HIS A 69 -4.14 -5.99 2.17
C HIS A 69 -4.36 -5.10 3.41
N LEU A 70 -4.44 -5.68 4.62
CA LEU A 70 -4.51 -4.88 5.85
C LEU A 70 -3.29 -3.99 6.02
N ASN A 71 -2.09 -4.51 5.76
CA ASN A 71 -0.89 -3.69 5.80
C ASN A 71 -0.90 -2.57 4.74
N ASP A 72 -1.50 -2.81 3.57
CA ASP A 72 -1.73 -1.77 2.56
C ASP A 72 -2.68 -0.68 3.06
N LEU A 73 -3.77 -1.08 3.73
CA LEU A 73 -4.75 -0.15 4.30
C LEU A 73 -4.17 0.69 5.45
N GLU A 74 -3.18 0.20 6.18
CA GLU A 74 -2.52 0.96 7.25
C GLU A 74 -1.50 1.96 6.70
N ASN A 75 -0.76 1.61 5.63
CA ASN A 75 0.38 2.39 5.16
C ASN A 75 0.06 3.33 3.99
N ILE A 76 -0.80 2.93 3.05
CA ILE A 76 -1.08 3.73 1.86
C ILE A 76 -1.86 5.01 2.21
N PRO A 77 -2.93 4.97 3.03
CA PRO A 77 -3.62 6.20 3.45
C PRO A 77 -2.70 7.15 4.22
N LEU A 78 -1.84 6.62 5.09
CA LEU A 78 -0.87 7.43 5.83
C LEU A 78 0.08 8.15 4.86
N PHE A 79 0.64 7.42 3.89
CA PHE A 79 1.50 8.00 2.84
C PHE A 79 0.78 9.05 2.00
N LEU A 80 -0.48 8.81 1.61
CA LEU A 80 -1.25 9.77 0.81
C LEU A 80 -1.52 11.06 1.59
N LEU A 81 -1.89 10.96 2.87
CA LEU A 81 -2.15 12.13 3.71
C LEU A 81 -0.87 12.93 3.98
N VAL A 82 0.22 12.25 4.38
CA VAL A 82 1.52 12.91 4.61
C VAL A 82 2.07 13.47 3.29
N GLY A 83 1.91 12.77 2.18
CA GLY A 83 2.32 13.22 0.86
C GLY A 83 1.56 14.46 0.39
N LEU A 84 0.27 14.58 0.70
CA LEU A 84 -0.51 15.81 0.44
C LEU A 84 0.04 17.01 1.22
N PHE A 85 0.36 16.83 2.51
CA PHE A 85 1.00 17.89 3.30
C PHE A 85 2.40 18.21 2.79
N TYR A 86 3.16 17.20 2.36
CA TYR A 86 4.50 17.38 1.79
C TYR A 86 4.47 18.11 0.45
N VAL A 87 3.45 17.92 -0.40
CA VAL A 87 3.28 18.72 -1.63
C VAL A 87 3.03 20.19 -1.28
N ALA A 88 2.27 20.46 -0.20
CA ALA A 88 1.95 21.81 0.23
C ALA A 88 3.18 22.61 0.72
N THR A 89 4.23 21.93 1.20
CA THR A 89 5.49 22.58 1.64
C THR A 89 6.45 22.94 0.51
N SER A 90 6.07 22.73 -0.76
CA SER A 90 6.89 23.02 -1.95
C SER A 90 8.36 22.51 -1.86
N PRO A 91 8.56 21.21 -1.59
CA PRO A 91 9.88 20.63 -1.41
C PRO A 91 10.63 20.52 -2.74
N GLU A 92 11.94 20.23 -2.65
CA GLU A 92 12.77 20.01 -3.83
C GLU A 92 12.20 18.84 -4.68
N PRO A 93 11.95 19.03 -6.00
CA PRO A 93 11.33 18.01 -6.84
C PRO A 93 12.10 16.69 -6.93
N SER A 94 13.44 16.77 -6.95
CA SER A 94 14.32 15.61 -7.02
C SER A 94 14.15 14.69 -5.79
N GLN A 95 14.12 15.30 -4.60
CA GLN A 95 13.96 14.59 -3.34
C GLN A 95 12.55 14.02 -3.22
N ALA A 96 11.51 14.80 -3.57
CA ALA A 96 10.13 14.33 -3.54
C ALA A 96 9.92 13.10 -4.42
N LEU A 97 10.44 13.13 -5.66
CA LEU A 97 10.37 12.02 -6.59
C LEU A 97 11.05 10.75 -6.04
N LEU A 98 12.21 10.91 -5.40
CA LEU A 98 12.92 9.79 -4.78
C LEU A 98 12.09 9.16 -3.65
N HIS A 99 11.48 9.97 -2.78
CA HIS A 99 10.60 9.48 -1.72
C HIS A 99 9.42 8.68 -2.31
N PHE A 100 8.72 9.23 -3.31
CA PHE A 100 7.57 8.56 -3.94
C PHE A 100 7.96 7.25 -4.65
N ARG A 101 9.12 7.22 -5.31
CA ARG A 101 9.65 6.00 -5.96
C ARG A 101 10.00 4.92 -4.94
N ILE A 102 10.73 5.27 -3.87
CA ILE A 102 11.11 4.31 -2.83
C ILE A 102 9.86 3.74 -2.17
N PHE A 103 8.87 4.58 -1.83
CA PHE A 103 7.62 4.09 -1.24
C PHE A 103 6.90 3.11 -2.18
N THR A 104 6.71 3.49 -3.44
CA THR A 104 6.02 2.65 -4.43
C THR A 104 6.74 1.31 -4.62
N PHE A 105 8.06 1.34 -4.79
CA PHE A 105 8.87 0.13 -4.95
C PHE A 105 8.84 -0.75 -3.70
N SER A 106 8.97 -0.14 -2.51
CA SER A 106 8.83 -0.82 -1.22
C SER A 106 7.48 -1.54 -1.11
N ARG A 107 6.36 -0.89 -1.46
CA ARG A 107 5.03 -1.52 -1.40
C ARG A 107 4.89 -2.68 -2.38
N ILE A 108 5.42 -2.55 -3.60
CA ILE A 108 5.40 -3.64 -4.57
C ILE A 108 6.24 -4.82 -4.06
N MET A 109 7.46 -4.59 -3.60
CA MET A 109 8.33 -5.62 -3.04
C MET A 109 7.76 -6.28 -1.79
N HIS A 110 7.10 -5.51 -0.92
CA HIS A 110 6.39 -6.06 0.23
C HIS A 110 5.30 -7.06 -0.20
N THR A 111 4.54 -6.74 -1.26
CA THR A 111 3.52 -7.68 -1.75
C THR A 111 4.08 -8.91 -2.44
N LEU A 112 5.11 -8.74 -3.25
CA LEU A 112 5.78 -9.86 -3.91
C LEU A 112 6.40 -10.81 -2.88
N SER A 113 7.06 -10.27 -1.86
CA SER A 113 7.62 -11.07 -0.76
C SER A 113 6.58 -11.70 0.16
N TYR A 114 5.33 -11.24 0.12
CA TYR A 114 4.21 -11.90 0.79
C TYR A 114 3.65 -13.07 -0.03
N GLN A 115 3.60 -12.91 -1.35
CA GLN A 115 2.99 -13.88 -2.26
C GLN A 115 3.96 -14.99 -2.71
N ILE A 116 5.25 -14.67 -2.79
CA ILE A 116 6.35 -15.60 -3.05
C ILE A 116 6.95 -15.97 -1.69
N PRO A 117 7.26 -17.25 -1.40
CA PRO A 117 7.88 -17.69 -0.15
C PRO A 117 9.36 -17.24 -0.09
N ILE A 118 9.59 -15.93 -0.05
CA ILE A 118 10.91 -15.34 0.15
C ILE A 118 11.21 -15.42 1.65
N ARG A 119 12.37 -16.01 1.99
CA ARG A 119 12.86 -16.11 3.36
C ARG A 119 12.93 -14.70 3.97
N GLN A 120 12.52 -14.56 5.23
CA GLN A 120 12.82 -13.34 6.00
C GLN A 120 14.33 -13.07 5.88
N PRO A 121 14.78 -11.84 5.56
CA PRO A 121 14.30 -10.55 6.07
C PRO A 121 13.67 -9.60 5.03
N ALA A 122 13.50 -10.02 3.76
CA ALA A 122 13.08 -9.12 2.68
C ALA A 122 11.77 -8.35 2.96
N ARG A 123 10.79 -9.01 3.61
CA ARG A 123 9.51 -8.40 4.02
C ARG A 123 9.70 -7.25 5.00
N ALA A 124 10.50 -7.46 6.05
CA ALA A 124 10.73 -6.47 7.08
C ALA A 124 11.51 -5.28 6.51
N LEU A 125 12.54 -5.52 5.69
CA LEU A 125 13.29 -4.47 5.02
C LEU A 125 12.41 -3.61 4.12
N ALA A 126 11.55 -4.23 3.31
CA ALA A 126 10.59 -3.50 2.47
C ALA A 126 9.64 -2.66 3.34
N PHE A 127 9.11 -3.22 4.42
CA PHE A 127 8.24 -2.49 5.35
C PHE A 127 8.94 -1.28 5.99
N PHE A 128 10.13 -1.47 6.56
CA PHE A 128 10.90 -0.39 7.17
C PHE A 128 11.30 0.71 6.18
N ALA A 129 11.62 0.34 4.92
CA ALA A 129 11.88 1.33 3.88
C ALA A 129 10.65 2.22 3.61
N GLY A 130 9.46 1.63 3.51
CA GLY A 130 8.21 2.37 3.26
C GLY A 130 7.81 3.27 4.44
N VAL A 131 7.92 2.76 5.66
CA VAL A 131 7.67 3.54 6.88
C VAL A 131 8.69 4.66 7.02
N GLY A 132 9.98 4.37 6.80
CA GLY A 132 11.06 5.35 6.88
C GLY A 132 10.87 6.53 5.94
N VAL A 133 10.42 6.29 4.70
CA VAL A 133 10.06 7.36 3.76
C VAL A 133 8.90 8.20 4.27
N THR A 134 7.85 7.57 4.80
CA THR A 134 6.66 8.27 5.32
C THR A 134 7.03 9.15 6.53
N VAL A 135 7.86 8.63 7.43
CA VAL A 135 8.39 9.38 8.58
C VAL A 135 9.29 10.53 8.13
N SER A 136 10.18 10.30 7.15
CA SER A 136 11.05 11.34 6.58
C SER A 136 10.23 12.54 6.05
N MET A 137 9.19 12.25 5.25
CA MET A 137 8.29 13.28 4.74
C MET A 137 7.55 14.00 5.87
N ALA A 138 7.05 13.27 6.87
CA ALA A 138 6.35 13.86 8.01
C ALA A 138 7.26 14.79 8.82
N VAL A 139 8.51 14.39 9.07
CA VAL A 139 9.51 15.23 9.76
C VAL A 139 9.83 16.48 8.94
N HIS A 140 9.95 16.36 7.62
CA HIS A 140 10.15 17.53 6.76
C HIS A 140 8.98 18.50 6.86
N VAL A 141 7.74 18.02 6.75
CA VAL A 141 6.53 18.84 6.91
C VAL A 141 6.52 19.57 8.25
N LEU A 142 6.81 18.86 9.35
CA LEU A 142 6.83 19.46 10.69
C LEU A 142 7.90 20.55 10.83
N ARG A 143 9.09 20.35 10.22
CA ARG A 143 10.19 21.34 10.22
C ARG A 143 9.97 22.53 9.31
N THR A 144 9.11 22.42 8.30
CA THR A 144 8.76 23.57 7.45
C THR A 144 7.67 24.43 8.09
N LEU A 145 6.82 23.82 8.94
CA LEU A 145 5.71 24.50 9.60
C LEU A 145 6.11 25.23 10.90
N HIS A 146 7.24 24.88 11.53
CA HIS A 146 7.82 25.52 12.72
C HIS A 146 9.27 25.92 12.45
#